data_AF-X0HTA9-F1
#
_entry.id   AF-X0HTA9-F1
#
_cell.length_a   1.000
_cell.length_b   1.000
_cell.length_c   1.000
_cell.angle_alpha   90.00
_cell.angle_beta   90.00
_cell.angle_gamma   90.00
#
_symmetry.space_group_name_H-M   'P 1'
#
loop_
_entity.id
_entity.type
_entity.pdbx_description
1 polymer ?
#
loop_
_entity_poly.entity_id
_entity_poly.type
_entity_poly.pdbx_seq_one_letter_code
_entity_poly.pdbx_strand_id
1 'polypeptide(L)'
;MERVSKKAIATSKPFRFLIGADETEYTIHSALVAHQSPVLSALVNGLFRESAEFSVKWDDIDEIVFNSFWQFAYTGDYDTPESFPPTAATLSEEESKSDNSDEPPAAPILDESAEDAPIEEVLAETDEPAADPEAKKKRADALKPSLWLDFLLDWDCPSEPSDVDVTLRDCANPLVHHAKVYTLADRYAVTRLIEISRTKLHQSLADLPTSEEANNDVVELVRYAFEELVLDQLRDLVVHYIACVVEHLWKIEEFQELVGKHGSLSKALVGTMLLRFDQGRRQIKRYRMRA
;
A
#
# COMPACT_ATOMS: atom_id res chain seq x y z
N MET A 1 -22.22 -16.09 -6.41
CA MET A 1 -22.42 -15.92 -4.95
C MET A 1 -23.90 -15.93 -4.66
N GLU A 2 -24.36 -16.89 -3.86
CA GLU A 2 -25.75 -16.92 -3.40
C GLU A 2 -25.97 -15.76 -2.44
N ARG A 3 -26.84 -14.82 -2.82
CA ARG A 3 -27.20 -13.69 -1.97
C ARG A 3 -27.98 -14.20 -0.76
N VAL A 4 -27.58 -13.80 0.45
CA VAL A 4 -28.39 -14.02 1.66
C VAL A 4 -29.77 -13.42 1.44
N SER A 5 -30.81 -14.16 1.82
CA SER A 5 -32.19 -13.67 1.72
C SER A 5 -32.35 -12.39 2.55
N LYS A 6 -32.81 -11.30 1.92
CA LYS A 6 -33.09 -10.02 2.59
C LYS A 6 -34.02 -10.19 3.79
N LYS A 7 -35.00 -11.10 3.67
CA LYS A 7 -35.91 -11.45 4.76
C LYS A 7 -35.15 -12.07 5.94
N ALA A 8 -34.21 -12.98 5.66
CA ALA A 8 -33.41 -13.61 6.71
C ALA A 8 -32.54 -12.60 7.45
N ILE A 9 -31.91 -11.66 6.74
CA ILE A 9 -31.13 -10.57 7.35
C ILE A 9 -32.03 -9.73 8.27
N ALA A 10 -33.13 -9.21 7.75
CA ALA A 10 -34.03 -8.31 8.49
C ALA A 10 -34.70 -8.95 9.71
N THR A 11 -34.89 -10.27 9.71
CA THR A 11 -35.47 -11.00 10.86
C THR A 11 -34.43 -11.56 11.82
N SER A 12 -33.14 -11.55 11.43
CA SER A 12 -32.08 -12.10 12.27
C SER A 12 -31.77 -11.16 13.43
N LYS A 13 -31.35 -11.75 14.55
CA LYS A 13 -30.98 -10.96 15.73
C LYS A 13 -29.72 -10.14 15.42
N PRO A 14 -29.65 -8.88 15.86
CA PRO A 14 -28.40 -8.13 15.85
C PRO A 14 -27.38 -8.84 16.75
N PHE A 15 -26.13 -8.82 16.32
CA PHE A 15 -24.97 -9.31 17.05
C PHE A 15 -24.05 -8.13 17.32
N ARG A 16 -23.60 -7.98 18.57
CA ARG A 16 -22.82 -6.85 19.04
C ARG A 16 -21.32 -7.15 18.95
N PHE A 17 -20.55 -6.18 18.52
CA PHE A 17 -19.09 -6.24 18.45
C PHE A 17 -18.54 -5.11 19.31
N LEU A 18 -17.74 -5.44 20.31
CA LEU A 18 -17.07 -4.49 21.20
C LEU A 18 -15.62 -4.38 20.74
N ILE A 19 -15.26 -3.25 20.12
CA ILE A 19 -14.01 -3.10 19.38
C ILE A 19 -13.03 -2.19 20.14
N GLY A 20 -11.76 -2.60 20.15
CA GLY A 20 -10.66 -1.79 20.70
C GLY A 20 -10.66 -1.68 22.22
N ALA A 21 -9.78 -0.82 22.73
CA ALA A 21 -9.60 -0.59 24.16
C ALA A 21 -10.81 0.08 24.82
N ASP A 22 -11.52 0.93 24.06
CA ASP A 22 -12.70 1.65 24.52
C ASP A 22 -13.98 0.81 24.46
N GLU A 23 -13.89 -0.43 23.96
CA GLU A 23 -15.01 -1.35 23.77
C GLU A 23 -16.16 -0.72 22.96
N THR A 24 -15.81 0.08 21.95
CA THR A 24 -16.78 0.78 21.10
C THR A 24 -17.74 -0.23 20.47
N GLU A 25 -19.04 -0.01 20.69
CA GLU A 25 -20.06 -0.97 20.32
C GLU A 25 -20.56 -0.76 18.88
N TYR A 26 -20.41 -1.81 18.08
CA TYR A 26 -20.98 -1.92 16.74
C TYR A 26 -21.98 -3.06 16.67
N THR A 27 -22.90 -3.00 15.70
CA THR A 27 -23.92 -4.03 15.51
C THR A 27 -24.00 -4.49 14.05
N ILE A 28 -24.03 -5.81 13.84
CA ILE A 28 -24.27 -6.45 12.54
C ILE A 28 -25.36 -7.51 12.69
N HIS A 29 -26.20 -7.69 11.68
CA HIS A 29 -27.19 -8.76 11.65
C HIS A 29 -26.51 -10.14 11.65
N SER A 30 -26.90 -11.04 12.58
CA SER A 30 -26.25 -12.36 12.74
C SER A 30 -26.26 -13.19 11.46
N ALA A 31 -27.33 -13.11 10.67
CA ALA A 31 -27.41 -13.82 9.38
C ALA A 31 -26.36 -13.33 8.37
N LEU A 32 -25.99 -12.05 8.44
CA LEU A 32 -24.97 -11.45 7.58
C LEU A 32 -23.58 -11.89 8.02
N VAL A 33 -23.29 -11.82 9.32
CA VAL A 33 -22.04 -12.30 9.91
C VAL A 33 -21.82 -13.79 9.60
N ALA A 34 -22.83 -14.61 9.83
CA ALA A 34 -22.76 -16.06 9.59
C ALA A 34 -22.52 -16.43 8.13
N HIS A 35 -22.93 -15.57 7.19
CA HIS A 35 -22.73 -15.82 5.77
C HIS A 35 -21.29 -15.56 5.33
N GLN A 36 -20.52 -14.73 6.05
CA GLN A 36 -19.18 -14.35 5.64
C GLN A 36 -18.18 -15.50 5.71
N SER A 37 -18.30 -16.37 6.73
CA SER A 37 -17.46 -17.56 6.83
C SER A 37 -18.04 -18.61 7.77
N PRO A 38 -17.61 -19.88 7.67
CA PRO A 38 -17.96 -20.92 8.63
C PRO A 38 -17.53 -20.59 10.06
N VAL A 39 -16.39 -19.90 10.23
CA VAL A 39 -15.86 -19.49 11.54
C VAL A 39 -16.80 -18.48 12.18
N LEU A 40 -17.23 -17.46 11.43
CA LEU A 40 -18.16 -16.45 11.91
C LEU A 40 -19.58 -17.00 12.10
N SER A 41 -19.98 -17.99 11.30
CA SER A 41 -21.23 -18.74 11.53
C SER A 41 -21.22 -19.47 12.86
N ALA A 42 -20.10 -20.14 13.19
CA ALA A 42 -19.92 -20.79 14.49
C ALA A 42 -19.87 -19.77 15.63
N LEU A 43 -19.29 -18.58 15.41
CA LEU A 43 -19.25 -17.50 16.40
C LEU A 43 -20.66 -17.03 16.79
N VAL A 44 -21.54 -16.80 15.81
CA VAL A 44 -22.86 -16.21 16.08
C VAL A 44 -23.97 -17.23 16.31
N ASN A 45 -23.87 -18.44 15.75
CA ASN A 45 -24.90 -19.49 15.88
C ASN A 45 -24.43 -20.71 16.68
N GLY A 46 -23.19 -20.71 17.18
CA GLY A 46 -22.62 -21.84 17.90
C GLY A 46 -23.14 -21.99 19.33
N LEU A 47 -22.41 -22.77 20.13
CA LEU A 47 -22.72 -23.05 21.54
C LEU A 47 -21.73 -22.37 22.49
N PHE A 48 -21.22 -21.20 22.10
CA PHE A 48 -20.24 -20.44 22.87
C PHE A 48 -20.91 -19.34 23.69
N ARG A 49 -20.14 -18.68 24.56
CA ARG A 49 -20.67 -17.58 25.38
C ARG A 49 -21.15 -16.43 24.49
N GLU A 50 -20.39 -16.17 23.43
CA GLU A 50 -20.60 -15.10 22.47
C GLU A 50 -21.93 -15.25 21.72
N SER A 51 -22.27 -16.47 21.29
CA SER A 51 -23.55 -16.75 20.63
C SER A 51 -24.74 -16.71 21.59
N ALA A 52 -24.53 -17.03 22.88
CA ALA A 52 -25.56 -16.92 23.90
C ALA A 52 -25.83 -15.46 24.33
N GLU A 53 -24.78 -14.66 24.41
CA GLU A 53 -24.84 -13.24 24.81
C GLU A 53 -25.13 -12.30 23.63
N PHE A 54 -25.05 -12.81 22.40
CA PHE A 54 -25.13 -12.02 21.16
C PHE A 54 -24.09 -10.90 21.11
N SER A 55 -22.89 -11.16 21.65
CA SER A 55 -21.80 -10.20 21.69
C SER A 55 -20.44 -10.87 21.64
N VAL A 56 -19.48 -10.23 20.96
CA VAL A 56 -18.06 -10.59 20.99
C VAL A 56 -17.22 -9.36 21.28
N LYS A 57 -16.12 -9.55 22.02
CA LYS A 57 -15.11 -8.52 22.26
C LYS A 57 -13.86 -8.79 21.41
N TRP A 58 -13.44 -7.79 20.65
CA TRP A 58 -12.23 -7.77 19.83
C TRP A 58 -11.36 -6.59 20.27
N ASP A 59 -10.51 -6.83 21.26
CA ASP A 59 -9.64 -5.82 21.86
C ASP A 59 -8.38 -5.50 21.04
N ASP A 60 -7.97 -6.43 20.18
CA ASP A 60 -6.77 -6.33 19.35
C ASP A 60 -7.03 -5.81 17.93
N ILE A 61 -8.27 -5.45 17.61
CA ILE A 61 -8.67 -4.96 16.29
C ILE A 61 -8.96 -3.47 16.38
N ASP A 62 -8.28 -2.70 15.53
CA ASP A 62 -8.53 -1.26 15.41
C ASP A 62 -9.93 -0.99 14.87
N GLU A 63 -10.58 0.06 15.37
CA GLU A 63 -11.93 0.45 14.94
C GLU A 63 -12.02 0.70 13.45
N ILE A 64 -11.01 1.34 12.84
CA ILE A 64 -11.00 1.62 11.40
C ILE A 64 -10.93 0.34 10.54
N VAL A 65 -10.25 -0.70 11.03
CA VAL A 65 -10.18 -2.01 10.37
C VAL A 65 -11.51 -2.72 10.51
N PHE A 66 -12.12 -2.64 11.69
CA PHE A 66 -13.45 -3.19 11.92
C PHE A 66 -14.52 -2.50 11.07
N ASN A 67 -14.48 -1.17 10.94
CA ASN A 67 -15.43 -0.44 10.10
C ASN A 67 -15.36 -0.88 8.64
N SER A 68 -14.16 -1.17 8.11
CA SER A 68 -14.03 -1.75 6.77
C SER A 68 -14.64 -3.15 6.67
N PHE A 69 -14.44 -4.00 7.68
CA PHE A 69 -15.16 -5.29 7.75
C PHE A 69 -16.68 -5.11 7.84
N TRP A 70 -17.14 -4.12 8.62
CA TRP A 70 -18.55 -3.79 8.79
C TRP A 70 -19.17 -3.35 7.47
N GLN A 71 -18.53 -2.41 6.75
CA GLN A 71 -18.95 -1.98 5.41
C GLN A 71 -19.03 -3.18 4.46
N PHE A 72 -17.95 -3.96 4.40
CA PHE A 72 -17.86 -5.16 3.57
C PHE A 72 -18.99 -6.15 3.86
N ALA A 73 -19.35 -6.35 5.13
CA ALA A 73 -20.41 -7.28 5.48
C ALA A 73 -21.75 -6.90 4.80
N TYR A 74 -22.04 -5.61 4.63
CA TYR A 74 -23.29 -5.11 4.03
C TYR A 74 -23.22 -4.88 2.52
N THR A 75 -22.12 -4.34 2.01
CA THR A 75 -22.00 -3.91 0.61
C THR A 75 -21.26 -4.93 -0.26
N GLY A 76 -20.44 -5.79 0.37
CA GLY A 76 -19.51 -6.68 -0.30
C GLY A 76 -18.19 -6.03 -0.70
N ASP A 77 -17.96 -4.77 -0.32
CA ASP A 77 -16.71 -4.02 -0.50
C ASP A 77 -16.46 -3.04 0.68
N TYR A 78 -15.29 -2.42 0.77
CA TYR A 78 -14.99 -1.44 1.83
C TYR A 78 -14.21 -0.24 1.29
N ASP A 79 -14.37 0.93 1.89
CA ASP A 79 -13.72 2.14 1.39
C ASP A 79 -12.23 2.16 1.76
N THR A 80 -11.40 2.63 0.83
CA THR A 80 -10.00 2.91 1.14
C THR A 80 -9.96 4.21 1.96
N PRO A 81 -9.43 4.17 3.19
CA PRO A 81 -9.32 5.36 4.00
C PRO A 81 -8.34 6.34 3.34
N GLU A 82 -8.73 7.61 3.24
CA GLU A 82 -7.88 8.65 2.69
C GLU A 82 -6.71 8.90 3.66
N SER A 83 -5.49 8.99 3.13
CA SER A 83 -4.32 9.41 3.91
C SER A 83 -4.48 10.88 4.30
N PHE A 84 -4.17 11.24 5.55
CA PHE A 84 -4.07 12.64 5.93
C PHE A 84 -3.01 13.35 5.06
N PRO A 85 -3.31 14.50 4.44
CA PRO A 85 -2.25 15.43 4.05
C PRO A 85 -1.56 15.94 5.32
N PRO A 86 -0.25 16.25 5.30
CA PRO A 86 0.43 16.81 6.47
C PRO A 86 -0.28 18.09 6.90
N THR A 87 -0.94 18.03 8.05
CA THR A 87 -1.57 19.21 8.63
C THR A 87 -0.45 20.09 9.16
N ALA A 88 -0.17 21.18 8.46
CA ALA A 88 0.49 22.31 9.06
C ALA A 88 -0.38 22.76 10.24
N ALA A 89 0.04 22.47 11.47
CA ALA A 89 -0.44 23.20 12.65
C ALA A 89 -0.16 24.70 12.38
N THR A 90 -1.06 25.65 12.64
CA THR A 90 -1.70 25.89 13.93
C THR A 90 -2.81 26.96 13.81
N LEU A 91 -3.87 26.79 14.61
CA LEU A 91 -4.69 27.79 15.31
C LEU A 91 -5.72 28.65 14.56
N SER A 92 -6.96 28.48 15.02
CA SER A 92 -8.08 29.41 14.98
C SER A 92 -7.83 30.68 15.81
N GLU A 93 -7.98 31.86 15.21
CA GLU A 93 -8.55 33.05 15.86
C GLU A 93 -9.41 33.80 14.83
N GLU A 94 -10.64 34.12 15.20
CA GLU A 94 -11.61 34.89 14.41
C GLU A 94 -11.39 36.41 14.54
N GLU A 95 -11.91 37.12 13.52
CA GLU A 95 -12.38 38.52 13.46
C GLU A 95 -11.51 39.61 12.79
N SER A 96 -11.97 39.94 11.57
CA SER A 96 -12.23 41.29 11.00
C SER A 96 -11.13 42.37 11.02
N LYS A 97 -10.72 42.85 9.84
CA LYS A 97 -11.30 44.04 9.16
C LYS A 97 -10.60 44.33 7.82
N SER A 98 -11.42 44.78 6.88
CA SER A 98 -11.15 45.36 5.55
C SER A 98 -9.89 46.22 5.37
N ASP A 99 -9.23 46.13 4.21
CA ASP A 99 -9.22 47.21 3.20
C ASP A 99 -8.69 46.73 1.83
N ASN A 100 -9.05 47.46 0.78
CA ASN A 100 -9.23 47.06 -0.62
C ASN A 100 -8.04 47.44 -1.56
N SER A 101 -7.90 46.71 -2.69
CA SER A 101 -7.31 47.12 -4.01
C SER A 101 -5.80 47.48 -4.08
N ASP A 102 -5.00 47.27 -5.14
CA ASP A 102 -5.18 47.02 -6.58
C ASP A 102 -3.86 46.49 -7.22
N GLU A 103 -3.99 45.94 -8.43
CA GLU A 103 -3.05 45.28 -9.39
C GLU A 103 -2.02 46.26 -10.10
N PRO A 104 -0.94 45.80 -10.81
CA PRO A 104 0.32 46.52 -11.09
C PRO A 104 0.33 47.22 -12.48
N PRO A 105 1.47 47.70 -13.06
CA PRO A 105 2.39 46.84 -13.84
C PRO A 105 3.86 47.32 -14.05
N ALA A 106 4.62 46.48 -14.76
CA ALA A 106 5.66 46.78 -15.78
C ALA A 106 7.15 46.93 -15.41
N ALA A 107 7.97 46.09 -16.08
CA ALA A 107 9.41 46.18 -16.35
C ALA A 107 9.74 47.43 -17.23
N PRO A 108 11.00 47.79 -17.66
CA PRO A 108 12.08 46.90 -18.13
C PRO A 108 13.56 47.43 -17.97
N ILE A 109 14.51 46.73 -18.64
CA ILE A 109 15.72 47.23 -19.34
C ILE A 109 17.12 47.04 -18.69
N LEU A 110 17.89 46.15 -19.36
CA LEU A 110 19.31 46.14 -19.79
C LEU A 110 20.44 46.51 -18.81
N ASP A 111 21.51 45.70 -18.76
CA ASP A 111 22.76 46.01 -19.48
C ASP A 111 23.76 44.82 -19.52
N GLU A 112 24.61 44.90 -20.53
CA GLU A 112 25.60 44.00 -21.14
C GLU A 112 26.83 43.65 -20.29
N SER A 113 27.45 42.51 -20.58
CA SER A 113 28.81 42.49 -21.18
C SER A 113 29.32 41.07 -21.43
N ALA A 114 29.63 40.81 -22.70
CA ALA A 114 30.64 39.84 -23.15
C ALA A 114 32.04 40.35 -22.74
N GLU A 115 33.07 39.51 -22.57
CA GLU A 115 34.01 38.95 -23.55
C GLU A 115 34.96 38.05 -22.69
N ASP A 116 35.74 37.06 -23.12
CA ASP A 116 36.40 36.77 -24.38
C ASP A 116 36.90 35.30 -24.33
N ALA A 117 37.15 34.70 -25.49
CA ALA A 117 37.84 33.41 -25.62
C ALA A 117 39.38 33.65 -25.64
N PRO A 118 40.27 32.61 -25.65
CA PRO A 118 40.47 31.80 -26.84
C PRO A 118 40.85 30.32 -26.59
N ILE A 119 40.86 29.61 -27.72
CA ILE A 119 41.07 28.19 -28.00
C ILE A 119 42.57 27.82 -27.98
N GLU A 120 42.93 26.60 -27.55
CA GLU A 120 44.03 25.86 -28.18
C GLU A 120 43.86 24.33 -28.04
N GLU A 121 44.24 23.63 -29.12
CA GLU A 121 43.97 22.25 -29.50
C GLU A 121 45.30 21.50 -29.65
N VAL A 122 45.57 20.38 -28.96
CA VAL A 122 46.56 19.38 -29.45
C VAL A 122 46.35 17.94 -28.88
N LEU A 123 45.89 17.04 -29.76
CA LEU A 123 46.26 15.63 -30.05
C LEU A 123 46.58 14.56 -28.96
N ALA A 124 45.73 13.51 -28.96
CA ALA A 124 45.98 12.04 -29.04
C ALA A 124 47.12 11.34 -28.25
N GLU A 125 46.80 10.32 -27.45
CA GLU A 125 46.84 8.87 -27.79
C GLU A 125 46.46 7.94 -26.61
N THR A 126 45.58 6.97 -26.92
CA THR A 126 45.35 5.60 -26.37
C THR A 126 45.64 5.21 -24.90
N ASP A 127 44.59 4.73 -24.19
CA ASP A 127 44.59 3.39 -23.58
C ASP A 127 43.16 2.86 -23.26
N GLU A 128 43.03 1.53 -23.16
CA GLU A 128 41.86 0.61 -23.11
C GLU A 128 40.54 0.95 -22.38
N PRO A 129 39.40 0.25 -22.69
CA PRO A 129 38.06 0.77 -22.42
C PRO A 129 37.62 0.54 -20.97
N ALA A 130 37.51 1.64 -20.23
CA ALA A 130 36.68 1.70 -19.03
C ALA A 130 35.21 1.47 -19.41
N ALA A 131 34.56 0.52 -18.74
CA ALA A 131 33.15 0.22 -18.93
C ALA A 131 32.29 1.47 -18.67
N ASP A 132 31.69 1.97 -19.75
CA ASP A 132 30.86 3.17 -19.81
C ASP A 132 29.73 3.17 -18.75
N PRO A 133 29.70 4.17 -17.84
CA PRO A 133 28.62 4.32 -16.86
C PRO A 133 27.25 4.58 -17.51
N GLU A 134 27.17 5.13 -18.73
CA GLU A 134 25.90 5.33 -19.44
C GLU A 134 25.27 4.01 -19.90
N ALA A 135 26.07 3.02 -20.26
CA ALA A 135 25.58 1.68 -20.61
C ALA A 135 24.98 0.94 -19.41
N LYS A 136 25.49 1.19 -18.19
CA LYS A 136 24.92 0.67 -16.94
C LYS A 136 23.61 1.38 -16.58
N LYS A 137 23.53 2.69 -16.78
CA LYS A 137 22.32 3.50 -16.55
C LYS A 137 21.19 3.09 -17.50
N LYS A 138 21.47 3.00 -18.81
CA LYS A 138 20.51 2.52 -19.82
C LYS A 138 20.01 1.09 -19.56
N ARG A 139 20.86 0.20 -19.02
CA ARG A 139 20.46 -1.17 -18.63
C ARG A 139 19.60 -1.20 -17.37
N ALA A 140 19.91 -0.40 -16.35
CA ALA A 140 19.08 -0.27 -15.16
C ALA A 140 17.70 0.31 -15.51
N ASP A 141 17.68 1.32 -16.37
CA ASP A 141 16.46 1.98 -16.84
C ASP A 141 15.60 1.06 -17.74
N ALA A 142 16.20 0.11 -18.47
CA ALA A 142 15.46 -0.90 -19.24
C ALA A 142 14.97 -2.10 -18.38
N LEU A 143 15.56 -2.33 -17.20
CA LEU A 143 15.17 -3.41 -16.29
C LEU A 143 14.01 -3.03 -15.36
N LYS A 144 13.93 -1.75 -14.97
CA LYS A 144 12.83 -1.15 -14.20
C LYS A 144 11.44 -1.39 -14.81
N PRO A 145 11.21 -1.15 -16.11
CA PRO A 145 9.90 -1.40 -16.71
C PRO A 145 9.54 -2.89 -16.72
N SER A 146 10.48 -3.83 -16.83
CA SER A 146 10.16 -5.26 -16.86
C SER A 146 9.64 -5.80 -15.52
N LEU A 147 10.19 -5.35 -14.39
CA LEU A 147 9.75 -5.81 -13.07
C LEU A 147 8.46 -5.13 -12.64
N TRP A 148 8.33 -3.85 -12.97
CA TRP A 148 7.09 -3.12 -12.75
C TRP A 148 5.95 -3.69 -13.59
N LEU A 149 6.21 -4.04 -14.86
CA LEU A 149 5.23 -4.75 -15.70
C LEU A 149 4.90 -6.15 -15.16
N ASP A 150 5.88 -6.93 -14.68
CA ASP A 150 5.59 -8.22 -14.05
C ASP A 150 4.72 -8.03 -12.79
N PHE A 151 5.02 -7.06 -11.92
CA PHE A 151 4.20 -6.74 -10.74
C PHE A 151 2.77 -6.32 -11.11
N LEU A 152 2.61 -5.51 -12.16
CA LEU A 152 1.30 -5.07 -12.64
C LEU A 152 0.50 -6.21 -13.27
N LEU A 153 1.15 -7.11 -14.02
CA LEU A 153 0.50 -8.20 -14.76
C LEU A 153 0.23 -9.46 -13.92
N ASP A 154 1.07 -9.75 -12.91
CA ASP A 154 0.94 -10.95 -12.08
C ASP A 154 -0.28 -10.87 -11.12
N TRP A 155 -0.97 -9.71 -11.09
CA TRP A 155 -2.04 -9.38 -10.15
C TRP A 155 -3.30 -8.79 -10.82
N ASP A 156 -3.48 -8.96 -12.13
CA ASP A 156 -4.60 -8.42 -12.92
C ASP A 156 -5.98 -8.61 -12.25
N CYS A 157 -6.70 -7.50 -11.99
CA CYS A 157 -8.14 -7.56 -11.74
C CYS A 157 -8.86 -6.23 -12.10
N PRO A 158 -10.02 -6.29 -12.80
CA PRO A 158 -10.80 -5.12 -13.17
C PRO A 158 -11.60 -4.59 -11.98
N SER A 159 -11.38 -3.32 -11.59
CA SER A 159 -12.22 -2.61 -10.63
C SER A 159 -13.26 -1.75 -11.36
N GLU A 160 -14.54 -1.90 -10.99
CA GLU A 160 -15.56 -0.89 -11.31
C GLU A 160 -15.55 0.20 -10.24
N PRO A 161 -15.74 1.48 -10.62
CA PRO A 161 -15.80 2.58 -9.66
C PRO A 161 -17.12 2.51 -8.87
N SER A 162 -17.03 2.38 -7.54
CA SER A 162 -18.16 2.52 -6.62
C SER A 162 -18.25 3.97 -6.13
N ASP A 163 -19.48 4.49 -6.03
CA ASP A 163 -19.82 5.81 -5.46
C ASP A 163 -19.72 5.75 -3.92
N VAL A 164 -19.06 6.74 -3.29
CA VAL A 164 -18.43 6.60 -1.96
C VAL A 164 -19.09 7.48 -0.88
N ASP A 165 -19.21 6.95 0.35
CA ASP A 165 -19.51 7.71 1.58
C ASP A 165 -18.20 7.91 2.38
N VAL A 166 -17.59 9.09 2.24
CA VAL A 166 -16.27 9.43 2.79
C VAL A 166 -16.37 9.78 4.27
N THR A 167 -16.23 8.80 5.16
CA THR A 167 -16.23 9.06 6.62
C THR A 167 -15.04 8.49 7.41
N LEU A 168 -14.18 7.65 6.82
CA LEU A 168 -13.01 7.09 7.53
C LEU A 168 -11.74 7.90 7.25
N ARG A 169 -11.63 9.05 7.93
CA ARG A 169 -10.49 9.97 7.80
C ARG A 169 -9.30 9.63 8.70
N ASP A 170 -9.34 8.57 9.52
CA ASP A 170 -8.38 8.35 10.62
C ASP A 170 -7.29 7.30 10.36
N CYS A 171 -6.84 7.12 9.11
CA CYS A 171 -5.68 6.26 8.83
C CYS A 171 -4.36 7.05 8.73
N ALA A 172 -3.39 6.68 9.56
CA ALA A 172 -2.01 7.14 9.37
C ALA A 172 -1.41 6.56 8.07
N ASN A 173 -1.78 5.33 7.68
CA ASN A 173 -1.21 4.65 6.52
C ASN A 173 -2.23 3.69 5.84
N PRO A 174 -2.67 3.98 4.60
CA PRO A 174 -3.66 3.18 3.89
C PRO A 174 -3.16 1.78 3.51
N LEU A 175 -1.85 1.61 3.31
CA LEU A 175 -1.26 0.30 3.00
C LEU A 175 -1.36 -0.65 4.20
N VAL A 176 -1.01 -0.14 5.38
CA VAL A 176 -1.10 -0.89 6.64
C VAL A 176 -2.55 -1.21 6.95
N HIS A 177 -3.48 -0.29 6.68
CA HIS A 177 -4.91 -0.55 6.82
C HIS A 177 -5.35 -1.75 5.98
N HIS A 178 -5.03 -1.78 4.69
CA HIS A 178 -5.38 -2.92 3.82
C HIS A 178 -4.74 -4.22 4.28
N ALA A 179 -3.49 -4.17 4.76
CA ALA A 179 -2.82 -5.33 5.35
C ALA A 179 -3.51 -5.82 6.64
N LYS A 180 -3.99 -4.91 7.50
CA LYS A 180 -4.76 -5.25 8.71
C LYS A 180 -6.14 -5.83 8.38
N VAL A 181 -6.83 -5.30 7.37
CA VAL A 181 -8.08 -5.88 6.87
C VAL A 181 -7.84 -7.28 6.32
N TYR A 182 -6.73 -7.49 5.61
CA TYR A 182 -6.32 -8.80 5.11
C TYR A 182 -6.10 -9.80 6.25
N THR A 183 -5.37 -9.42 7.31
CA THR A 183 -5.13 -10.32 8.45
C THR A 183 -6.40 -10.61 9.25
N LEU A 184 -7.29 -9.63 9.40
CA LEU A 184 -8.63 -9.84 9.98
C LEU A 184 -9.43 -10.85 9.15
N ALA A 185 -9.43 -10.69 7.82
CA ALA A 185 -10.14 -11.56 6.90
C ALA A 185 -9.60 -12.99 6.96
N ASP A 186 -8.28 -13.15 7.04
CA ASP A 186 -7.63 -14.45 7.20
C ASP A 186 -7.99 -15.11 8.54
N ARG A 187 -7.91 -14.36 9.65
CA ARG A 187 -8.26 -14.85 11.00
C ARG A 187 -9.63 -15.51 11.04
N TYR A 188 -10.60 -14.94 10.32
CA TYR A 188 -11.96 -15.44 10.26
C TYR A 188 -12.28 -16.21 8.97
N ALA A 189 -11.28 -16.51 8.14
CA ALA A 189 -11.42 -17.22 6.86
C ALA A 189 -12.49 -16.63 5.92
N VAL A 190 -12.57 -15.30 5.84
CA VAL A 190 -13.48 -14.57 4.96
C VAL A 190 -12.81 -14.40 3.59
N THR A 191 -12.86 -15.45 2.76
CA THR A 191 -12.10 -15.54 1.49
C THR A 191 -12.29 -14.32 0.57
N ARG A 192 -13.53 -13.82 0.46
CA ARG A 192 -13.80 -12.68 -0.42
C ARG A 192 -13.15 -11.38 0.08
N LEU A 193 -13.09 -11.18 1.39
CA LEU A 193 -12.43 -10.02 1.95
C LEU A 193 -10.90 -10.13 1.84
N ILE A 194 -10.34 -11.33 1.94
CA ILE A 194 -8.93 -11.60 1.65
C ILE A 194 -8.59 -11.18 0.22
N GLU A 195 -9.41 -11.56 -0.77
CA GLU A 195 -9.23 -11.16 -2.17
C GLU A 195 -9.29 -9.65 -2.37
N ILE A 196 -10.34 -9.00 -1.85
CA ILE A 196 -10.55 -7.55 -2.03
C ILE A 196 -9.43 -6.76 -1.37
N SER A 197 -9.07 -7.09 -0.12
CA SER A 197 -8.01 -6.36 0.60
C SER A 197 -6.64 -6.53 -0.06
N ARG A 198 -6.35 -7.72 -0.59
CA ARG A 198 -5.16 -7.99 -1.41
C ARG A 198 -5.14 -7.15 -2.68
N THR A 199 -6.25 -7.09 -3.43
CA THR A 199 -6.35 -6.31 -4.66
C THR A 199 -6.21 -4.81 -4.37
N LYS A 200 -6.86 -4.30 -3.32
CA LYS A 200 -6.77 -2.89 -2.94
C LYS A 200 -5.37 -2.53 -2.48
N LEU A 201 -4.70 -3.39 -1.70
CA LEU A 201 -3.29 -3.18 -1.36
C LEU A 201 -2.39 -3.14 -2.59
N HIS A 202 -2.57 -4.06 -3.54
CA HIS A 202 -1.79 -4.07 -4.77
C HIS A 202 -2.01 -2.80 -5.60
N GLN A 203 -3.27 -2.37 -5.76
CA GLN A 203 -3.63 -1.12 -6.44
C GLN A 203 -3.02 0.09 -5.75
N SER A 204 -3.13 0.18 -4.42
CA SER A 204 -2.49 1.24 -3.66
C SER A 204 -0.98 1.25 -3.89
N LEU A 205 -0.30 0.10 -3.81
CA LEU A 205 1.14 -0.01 -4.10
C LEU A 205 1.50 0.36 -5.55
N ALA A 206 0.64 0.03 -6.52
CA ALA A 206 0.82 0.37 -7.93
C ALA A 206 0.67 1.87 -8.21
N ASP A 207 -0.23 2.54 -7.49
CA ASP A 207 -0.53 3.97 -7.66
C ASP A 207 0.35 4.87 -6.78
N LEU A 208 1.20 4.30 -5.92
CA LEU A 208 2.06 5.07 -5.02
C LEU A 208 3.07 5.94 -5.80
N PRO A 209 3.14 7.26 -5.50
CA PRO A 209 4.19 8.11 -6.03
C PRO A 209 5.54 7.73 -5.41
N THR A 210 6.64 7.96 -6.13
CA THR A 210 8.01 7.77 -5.61
C THR A 210 8.44 8.90 -4.64
N SER A 211 7.52 9.36 -3.79
CA SER A 211 7.75 10.40 -2.76
C SER A 211 8.41 9.80 -1.52
N GLU A 212 9.09 10.62 -0.71
CA GLU A 212 9.66 10.19 0.57
C GLU A 212 8.59 9.73 1.57
N GLU A 213 7.44 10.42 1.62
CA GLU A 213 6.29 10.04 2.47
C GLU A 213 5.75 8.65 2.10
N ALA A 214 5.54 8.41 0.80
CA ALA A 214 5.12 7.11 0.28
C ALA A 214 6.12 5.99 0.60
N ASN A 215 7.42 6.29 0.65
CA ASN A 215 8.42 5.30 1.05
C ASN A 215 8.34 4.98 2.55
N ASN A 216 8.05 5.96 3.41
CA ASN A 216 7.83 5.71 4.84
C ASN A 216 6.60 4.83 5.07
N ASP A 217 5.52 5.06 4.32
CA ASP A 217 4.32 4.22 4.37
C ASP A 217 4.64 2.76 4.01
N VAL A 218 5.49 2.56 3.01
CA VAL A 218 5.97 1.22 2.61
C VAL A 218 6.85 0.60 3.69
N VAL A 219 7.75 1.36 4.34
CA VAL A 219 8.57 0.85 5.45
C VAL A 219 7.69 0.38 6.60
N GLU A 220 6.63 1.12 6.92
CA GLU A 220 5.67 0.71 7.93
C GLU A 220 4.87 -0.53 7.52
N LEU A 221 4.46 -0.65 6.25
CA LEU A 221 3.85 -1.88 5.72
C LEU A 221 4.79 -3.08 5.87
N VAL A 222 6.07 -2.93 5.57
CA VAL A 222 7.08 -3.99 5.73
C VAL A 222 7.23 -4.35 7.21
N ARG A 223 7.28 -3.35 8.09
CA ARG A 223 7.31 -3.57 9.55
C ARG A 223 6.13 -4.43 9.99
N TYR A 224 4.92 -4.04 9.60
CA TYR A 224 3.71 -4.81 9.88
C TYR A 224 3.80 -6.25 9.33
N ALA A 225 4.19 -6.43 8.07
CA ALA A 225 4.25 -7.74 7.43
C ALA A 225 5.23 -8.74 8.07
N PHE A 226 6.30 -8.24 8.71
CA PHE A 226 7.39 -9.06 9.26
C PHE A 226 7.44 -9.10 10.80
N GLU A 227 6.76 -8.19 11.49
CA GLU A 227 6.59 -8.23 12.94
C GLU A 227 5.30 -8.95 13.36
N GLU A 228 4.22 -8.80 12.59
CA GLU A 228 2.94 -9.46 12.87
C GLU A 228 2.81 -10.83 12.18
N LEU A 229 1.90 -11.67 12.69
CA LEU A 229 1.57 -12.99 12.15
C LEU A 229 0.82 -12.89 10.81
N VAL A 230 1.53 -12.44 9.78
CA VAL A 230 1.02 -12.24 8.43
C VAL A 230 1.28 -13.48 7.56
N LEU A 231 0.30 -13.88 6.74
CA LEU A 231 0.43 -14.98 5.79
C LEU A 231 1.56 -14.76 4.77
N ASP A 232 2.14 -15.87 4.33
CA ASP A 232 3.21 -15.88 3.34
C ASP A 232 2.81 -15.18 2.03
N GLN A 233 1.54 -15.26 1.61
CA GLN A 233 1.08 -14.61 0.37
C GLN A 233 1.17 -13.08 0.43
N LEU A 234 0.82 -12.47 1.57
CA LEU A 234 0.91 -11.02 1.74
C LEU A 234 2.38 -10.60 1.88
N ARG A 235 3.20 -11.43 2.56
CA ARG A 235 4.66 -11.21 2.59
C ARG A 235 5.28 -11.28 1.21
N ASP A 236 4.89 -12.23 0.37
CA ASP A 236 5.39 -12.39 -0.99
C ASP A 236 5.03 -11.18 -1.86
N LEU A 237 3.80 -10.66 -1.74
CA LEU A 237 3.38 -9.42 -2.41
C LEU A 237 4.26 -8.23 -2.01
N VAL A 238 4.43 -8.02 -0.70
CA VAL A 238 5.24 -6.92 -0.16
C VAL A 238 6.69 -7.08 -0.58
N VAL A 239 7.26 -8.29 -0.48
CA VAL A 239 8.65 -8.61 -0.89
C VAL A 239 8.87 -8.35 -2.37
N HIS A 240 7.90 -8.71 -3.22
CA HIS A 240 7.98 -8.46 -4.65
C HIS A 240 8.01 -6.96 -4.96
N TYR A 241 7.12 -6.18 -4.32
CA TYR A 241 7.09 -4.74 -4.47
C TYR A 241 8.40 -4.08 -4.00
N ILE A 242 8.86 -4.37 -2.77
CA ILE A 242 10.11 -3.78 -2.26
C ILE A 242 11.31 -4.19 -3.12
N ALA A 243 11.32 -5.37 -3.73
CA ALA A 243 12.38 -5.77 -4.65
C ALA A 243 12.40 -4.91 -5.92
N CYS A 244 11.26 -4.37 -6.35
CA CYS A 244 11.16 -3.41 -7.46
C CYS A 244 11.68 -2.03 -7.08
N VAL A 245 11.37 -1.54 -5.87
CA VAL A 245 11.71 -0.17 -5.42
C VAL A 245 12.92 -0.10 -4.47
N VAL A 246 13.66 -1.20 -4.29
CA VAL A 246 14.75 -1.32 -3.30
C VAL A 246 15.81 -0.22 -3.40
N GLU A 247 16.07 0.31 -4.61
CA GLU A 247 17.03 1.39 -4.84
C GLU A 247 16.65 2.69 -4.10
N HIS A 248 15.35 2.93 -3.90
CA HIS A 248 14.83 4.08 -3.17
C HIS A 248 14.72 3.78 -1.68
N LEU A 249 14.14 2.64 -1.32
CA LEU A 249 13.97 2.23 0.08
C LEU A 249 15.30 2.04 0.82
N TRP A 250 16.35 1.61 0.14
CA TRP A 250 17.67 1.42 0.76
C TRP A 250 18.31 2.71 1.26
N LYS A 251 17.83 3.88 0.85
CA LYS A 251 18.32 5.17 1.38
C LYS A 251 17.78 5.48 2.78
N ILE A 252 16.73 4.79 3.21
CA ILE A 252 16.07 5.00 4.50
C ILE A 252 16.75 4.11 5.54
N GLU A 253 17.24 4.72 6.63
CA GLU A 253 17.94 4.02 7.70
C GLU A 253 17.04 3.01 8.42
N GLU A 254 15.76 3.37 8.65
CA GLU A 254 14.77 2.48 9.25
C GLU A 254 14.58 1.18 8.44
N PHE A 255 14.58 1.27 7.11
CA PHE A 255 14.47 0.09 6.25
C PHE A 255 15.71 -0.81 6.37
N GLN A 256 16.91 -0.21 6.45
CA GLN A 256 18.15 -0.98 6.63
C GLN A 256 18.17 -1.72 7.97
N GLU A 257 17.75 -1.05 9.05
CA GLU A 257 17.62 -1.68 10.36
C GLU A 257 16.64 -2.85 10.31
N LEU A 258 15.50 -2.68 9.64
CA LEU A 258 14.46 -3.70 9.53
C LEU A 258 14.94 -4.94 8.76
N VAL A 259 15.66 -4.74 7.65
CA VAL A 259 16.32 -5.82 6.90
C VAL A 259 17.35 -6.54 7.77
N GLY A 260 18.12 -5.80 8.58
CA GLY A 260 19.10 -6.38 9.51
C GLY A 260 18.48 -7.16 10.66
N LYS A 261 17.35 -6.68 11.20
CA LYS A 261 16.60 -7.30 12.30
C LYS A 261 15.90 -8.59 11.87
N HIS A 262 15.27 -8.59 10.69
CA HIS A 262 14.45 -9.70 10.21
C HIS A 262 15.19 -10.55 9.17
N GLY A 263 15.84 -11.64 9.61
CA GLY A 263 16.55 -12.56 8.72
C GLY A 263 15.67 -13.20 7.63
N SER A 264 14.38 -13.38 7.90
CA SER A 264 13.39 -13.85 6.91
C SER A 264 13.18 -12.84 5.78
N LEU A 265 13.02 -11.55 6.11
CA LEU A 265 12.95 -10.46 5.14
C LEU A 265 14.21 -10.41 4.28
N SER A 266 15.38 -10.43 4.92
CA SER A 266 16.68 -10.47 4.23
C SER A 266 16.75 -11.62 3.22
N LYS A 267 16.40 -12.84 3.64
CA LYS A 267 16.43 -14.03 2.77
C LYS A 267 15.44 -13.93 1.60
N ALA A 268 14.21 -13.46 1.86
CA ALA A 268 13.17 -13.33 0.85
C ALA A 268 13.51 -12.24 -0.18
N LEU A 269 14.01 -11.09 0.30
CA LEU A 269 14.44 -9.97 -0.54
C LEU A 269 15.61 -10.38 -1.44
N VAL A 270 16.67 -10.97 -0.87
CA VAL A 270 17.82 -11.45 -1.66
C VAL A 270 17.39 -12.53 -2.65
N GLY A 271 16.53 -13.47 -2.25
CA GLY A 271 16.00 -14.50 -3.13
C GLY A 271 15.26 -13.90 -4.34
N THR A 272 14.38 -12.94 -4.08
CA THR A 272 13.63 -12.23 -5.13
C THR A 272 14.56 -11.40 -6.00
N MET A 273 15.57 -10.75 -5.42
CA MET A 273 16.58 -10.01 -6.19
C MET A 273 17.47 -10.92 -7.04
N LEU A 274 17.77 -12.13 -6.61
CA LEU A 274 18.53 -13.10 -7.41
C LEU A 274 17.72 -13.58 -8.62
N LEU A 275 16.41 -13.75 -8.48
CA LEU A 275 15.52 -14.00 -9.62
C LEU A 275 15.58 -12.87 -10.66
N ARG A 276 15.73 -11.60 -10.21
CA ARG A 276 15.99 -10.43 -11.11
C ARG A 276 17.26 -10.61 -11.94
N PHE A 277 18.36 -11.06 -11.32
CA PHE A 277 19.64 -11.27 -12.03
C PHE A 277 19.58 -12.41 -13.06
N ASP A 278 18.75 -13.42 -12.83
CA ASP A 278 18.62 -14.57 -13.73
C ASP A 278 17.71 -14.30 -14.93
N GLN A 279 16.65 -13.50 -14.76
CA GLN A 279 15.84 -13.00 -15.88
C GLN A 279 16.69 -12.10 -16.81
N GLY A 280 17.52 -11.21 -16.25
CA GLY A 280 18.47 -10.41 -17.02
C GLY A 280 19.51 -11.25 -17.76
N ARG A 281 20.08 -12.30 -17.14
CA ARG A 281 21.03 -13.22 -17.79
C ARG A 281 20.39 -14.06 -18.91
N ARG A 282 19.12 -14.45 -18.80
CA ARG A 282 18.39 -15.17 -19.86
C ARG A 282 18.09 -14.28 -21.07
N GLN A 283 17.73 -13.01 -20.85
CA GLN A 283 17.55 -12.06 -21.95
C GLN A 283 18.86 -11.76 -22.69
N ILE A 284 19.97 -11.61 -21.97
CA ILE A 284 21.31 -11.40 -22.57
C ILE A 284 21.75 -12.62 -23.40
N LYS A 285 21.53 -13.85 -22.92
CA LYS A 285 21.84 -15.08 -23.68
C LYS A 285 20.99 -15.22 -24.94
N ARG A 286 19.71 -14.82 -24.92
CA ARG A 286 18.84 -14.82 -26.11
C ARG A 286 19.27 -13.79 -27.15
N TYR A 287 19.72 -12.61 -26.73
CA TYR A 287 20.22 -11.58 -27.64
C TYR A 287 21.54 -12.00 -28.31
N ARG A 288 22.43 -12.67 -27.56
CA ARG A 288 23.73 -13.15 -28.05
C ARG A 288 23.66 -14.41 -28.93
N MET A 289 22.51 -15.07 -29.02
CA MET A 289 22.26 -16.16 -29.98
C MET A 289 21.50 -15.71 -31.23
N ARG A 290 21.05 -14.44 -31.28
CA ARG A 290 20.37 -13.83 -32.44
C ARG A 290 21.24 -12.82 -33.21
N ALA A 291 22.41 -12.48 -32.67
CA ALA A 291 23.47 -11.73 -33.35
C ALA A 291 24.55 -12.71 -33.79
#